data_AF-A3UEJ5-F1
#
_entry.id   AF-A3UEJ5-F1
#
_cell.length_a   1.000
_cell.length_b   1.000
_cell.length_c   1.000
_cell.angle_alpha   90.00
_cell.angle_beta   90.00
_cell.angle_gamma   90.00
#
_symmetry.space_group_name_H-M   'P 1'
#
loop_
_entity.id
_entity.type
_entity.pdbx_description
1 polymer ?
#
loop_
_entity_poly.entity_id
_entity_poly.type
_entity_poly.pdbx_seq_one_letter_code
_entity_poly.pdbx_strand_id
1 'polypeptide(L)'
;MTDQVDISHWRMIVKSLGKALQDRKVELSEDDLAYVARFFLEHLESRSLHVVPATPSKRMLEASMNALSASNRPTVRNIGTKRKHRWRLAASLKAAPSWREGARAEGYMPLSPSAAAD
;
A
#
# COMPACT_ATOMS: atom_id res chain seq x y z
N MET A 1 -7.85 -4.76 13.29
CA MET A 1 -7.97 -5.93 12.41
C MET A 1 -7.27 -5.60 11.11
N THR A 2 -6.22 -6.32 10.76
CA THR A 2 -5.51 -6.15 9.49
C THR A 2 -6.37 -6.70 8.36
N ASP A 3 -6.51 -5.95 7.27
CA ASP A 3 -7.27 -6.38 6.09
C ASP A 3 -6.48 -7.49 5.35
N GLN A 4 -7.17 -8.54 4.90
CA GLN A 4 -6.56 -9.62 4.12
C GLN A 4 -5.89 -9.09 2.84
N VAL A 5 -6.39 -7.99 2.29
CA VAL A 5 -5.82 -7.33 1.11
C VAL A 5 -4.44 -6.74 1.44
N ASP A 6 -4.24 -6.22 2.65
CA ASP A 6 -2.96 -5.65 3.09
C ASP A 6 -1.88 -6.75 3.24
N ILE A 7 -2.25 -7.88 3.84
CA ILE A 7 -1.39 -9.07 3.97
C ILE A 7 -0.99 -9.59 2.57
N SER A 8 -1.97 -9.71 1.68
CA SER A 8 -1.74 -10.22 0.32
C SER A 8 -0.84 -9.29 -0.49
N HIS A 9 -1.00 -7.97 -0.32
CA HIS A 9 -0.15 -6.96 -0.95
C HIS A 9 1.30 -7.05 -0.47
N TRP A 10 1.49 -7.17 0.86
CA TRP A 10 2.81 -7.39 1.45
C TRP A 10 3.50 -8.64 0.88
N ARG A 11 2.83 -9.80 0.91
CA ARG A 11 3.36 -11.05 0.35
C ARG A 11 3.72 -10.93 -1.12
N MET A 12 2.89 -10.24 -1.90
CA MET A 12 3.15 -10.02 -3.33
C MET A 12 4.43 -9.20 -3.54
N ILE A 13 4.67 -8.18 -2.71
CA ILE A 13 5.89 -7.37 -2.77
C ILE A 13 7.12 -8.23 -2.44
N VAL A 14 7.09 -8.95 -1.31
CA VAL A 14 8.19 -9.82 -0.86
C VAL A 14 8.52 -10.86 -1.94
N LYS A 15 7.50 -11.56 -2.46
CA LYS A 15 7.66 -12.57 -3.52
C LYS A 15 8.24 -11.98 -4.80
N SER A 16 7.78 -10.80 -5.20
CA SER A 16 8.23 -10.14 -6.43
C SER A 16 9.68 -9.67 -6.30
N LEU A 17 10.07 -9.17 -5.12
CA LEU A 17 11.45 -8.82 -4.81
C LEU A 17 12.35 -10.05 -4.80
N GLY A 18 11.89 -11.15 -4.19
CA GLY A 18 12.64 -12.42 -4.15
C GLY A 18 12.95 -12.93 -5.53
N LYS A 19 11.94 -12.95 -6.42
CA LYS A 19 12.14 -13.30 -7.83
C LYS A 19 13.16 -12.40 -8.52
N ALA A 20 13.06 -11.08 -8.32
CA ALA A 20 13.98 -10.13 -8.93
C ALA A 20 15.43 -10.28 -8.42
N LEU A 21 15.64 -10.68 -7.17
CA LEU A 21 16.96 -10.97 -6.61
C LEU A 21 17.51 -12.30 -7.10
N GLN A 22 16.65 -13.33 -7.20
CA GLN A 22 17.00 -14.62 -7.76
C GLN A 22 17.46 -14.50 -9.23
N ASP A 23 16.78 -13.68 -10.04
CA ASP A 23 17.19 -13.37 -11.42
C ASP A 23 18.62 -12.77 -11.49
N ARG A 24 19.11 -12.19 -10.38
CA ARG A 24 20.46 -11.63 -10.23
C ARG A 24 21.42 -12.56 -9.48
N LYS A 25 21.04 -13.81 -9.26
CA LYS A 25 21.81 -14.82 -8.50
C LYS A 25 22.09 -14.42 -7.05
N VAL A 26 21.19 -13.64 -6.46
CA VAL A 26 21.22 -13.31 -5.03
C VAL A 26 20.14 -14.14 -4.34
N GLU A 27 20.56 -15.06 -3.49
CA GLU A 27 19.67 -15.90 -2.68
C GLU A 27 19.66 -15.38 -1.24
N LEU A 28 18.45 -15.16 -0.73
CA LEU A 28 18.19 -14.72 0.63
C LEU A 28 17.22 -15.70 1.29
N SER A 29 17.30 -15.83 2.62
CA SER A 29 16.26 -16.50 3.38
C SER A 29 14.93 -15.74 3.27
N GLU A 30 13.81 -16.40 3.60
CA GLU A 30 12.50 -15.74 3.58
C GLU A 30 12.44 -14.55 4.55
N ASP A 31 13.03 -14.69 5.74
CA ASP A 31 13.11 -13.64 6.74
C ASP A 31 13.97 -12.46 6.26
N ASP A 32 15.16 -12.72 5.71
CA ASP A 32 16.04 -11.68 5.17
C ASP A 32 15.33 -10.92 4.03
N LEU A 33 14.62 -11.66 3.17
CA LEU A 33 13.88 -11.07 2.07
C LEU A 33 12.75 -10.15 2.57
N ALA A 34 12.05 -10.55 3.62
CA ALA A 34 11.03 -9.73 4.27
C ALA A 34 11.64 -8.45 4.88
N TYR A 35 12.79 -8.53 5.54
CA TYR A 35 13.49 -7.36 6.07
C TYR A 35 13.99 -6.42 4.97
N VAL A 36 14.58 -6.95 3.90
CA VAL A 36 15.02 -6.16 2.74
C VAL A 36 13.82 -5.48 2.07
N ALA A 37 12.70 -6.20 1.89
CA ALA A 37 11.48 -5.64 1.34
C ALA A 37 10.96 -4.47 2.19
N ARG A 38 10.92 -4.64 3.51
CA ARG A 38 10.55 -3.57 4.43
C ARG A 38 11.48 -2.37 4.30
N PHE A 39 12.79 -2.56 4.40
CA PHE A 39 13.76 -1.47 4.32
C PHE A 39 13.65 -0.71 2.99
N PHE A 40 13.48 -1.43 1.89
CA PHE A 40 13.27 -0.85 0.57
C PHE A 40 12.00 0.02 0.51
N LEU A 41 10.88 -0.47 1.08
CA LEU A 41 9.63 0.27 1.10
C LEU A 41 9.70 1.51 2.01
N GLU A 42 10.35 1.42 3.17
CA GLU A 42 10.61 2.57 4.04
C GLU A 42 11.48 3.63 3.33
N HIS A 43 12.49 3.19 2.58
CA HIS A 43 13.31 4.07 1.77
C HIS A 43 12.48 4.79 0.68
N LEU A 44 11.61 4.08 -0.03
CA LEU A 44 10.72 4.70 -1.03
C LEU A 44 9.77 5.72 -0.39
N GLU A 45 9.18 5.40 0.76
CA GLU A 45 8.28 6.32 1.46
C GLU A 45 9.00 7.57 1.95
N SER A 46 10.25 7.46 2.40
CA SER A 46 11.07 8.63 2.77
C SER A 46 11.25 9.61 1.60
N ARG A 47 11.11 9.12 0.36
CA ARG A 47 11.17 9.90 -0.88
C ARG A 47 9.79 10.26 -1.43
N SER A 48 8.73 10.11 -0.62
CA SER A 48 7.34 10.33 -1.02
C SER A 48 6.86 9.43 -2.18
N LEU A 49 7.47 8.25 -2.34
CA LEU A 49 7.06 7.25 -3.32
C LEU A 49 6.28 6.14 -2.61
N HIS A 50 5.21 5.66 -3.25
CA HIS A 50 4.36 4.60 -2.70
C HIS A 50 4.22 3.46 -3.70
N VAL A 51 4.35 2.23 -3.20
CA VAL A 51 4.15 1.03 -4.00
C VAL A 51 2.68 0.61 -3.90
N VAL A 52 1.95 0.76 -5.00
CA VAL A 52 0.54 0.41 -5.11
C VAL A 52 0.33 -0.68 -6.16
N PRO A 53 -0.71 -1.51 -6.04
CA PRO A 53 -1.06 -2.46 -7.09
C PRO A 53 -1.31 -1.76 -8.43
N ALA A 54 -0.77 -2.33 -9.51
CA ALA A 54 -1.04 -1.83 -10.87
C ALA A 54 -2.52 -1.99 -11.23
N THR A 55 -3.11 -3.13 -10.86
CA THR A 55 -4.55 -3.37 -10.97
C THR A 55 -5.23 -2.90 -9.69
N PRO A 56 -6.19 -1.94 -9.75
CA PRO A 56 -6.83 -1.40 -8.56
C PRO A 56 -7.63 -2.47 -7.81
N SER A 57 -7.53 -2.50 -6.49
CA SER A 57 -8.33 -3.39 -5.64
C SER A 57 -9.79 -2.94 -5.57
N LYS A 58 -10.68 -3.83 -5.10
CA LYS A 58 -12.10 -3.49 -4.86
C LYS A 58 -12.25 -2.23 -3.98
N ARG A 59 -11.48 -2.15 -2.89
CA ARG A 59 -11.46 -0.98 -1.99
C ARG A 59 -11.05 0.31 -2.70
N MET A 60 -10.04 0.24 -3.58
CA MET A 60 -9.59 1.38 -4.39
C MET A 60 -10.68 1.85 -5.38
N LEU A 61 -11.38 0.89 -6.01
CA LEU A 61 -12.49 1.18 -6.91
C LEU A 61 -13.68 1.81 -6.17
N GLU A 62 -14.06 1.26 -5.02
CA GLU A 62 -15.12 1.81 -4.16
C GLU A 62 -14.78 3.24 -3.71
N ALA A 63 -13.54 3.48 -3.26
CA ALA A 63 -13.09 4.82 -2.89
C ALA A 63 -13.15 5.81 -4.07
N SER A 64 -12.77 5.37 -5.27
CA SER A 64 -12.88 6.15 -6.51
C SER A 64 -14.34 6.48 -6.86
N MET A 65 -15.26 5.52 -6.71
CA MET A 65 -16.69 5.73 -6.96
C MET A 65 -17.29 6.71 -5.94
N ASN A 66 -16.95 6.54 -4.67
CA ASN A 66 -17.45 7.35 -3.55
C ASN A 66 -16.81 8.75 -3.50
N ALA A 67 -15.69 8.98 -4.18
CA ALA A 67 -15.03 10.28 -4.24
C ALA A 67 -15.92 11.38 -4.85
N LEU A 68 -16.93 11.01 -5.65
CA LEU A 68 -17.84 11.94 -6.32
C LEU A 68 -19.31 11.72 -5.96
N SER A 69 -19.63 10.86 -4.98
CA SER A 69 -21.01 10.62 -4.58
C SER A 69 -21.62 11.90 -3.98
N ALA A 70 -22.94 12.05 -4.17
CA ALA A 70 -23.67 13.31 -3.96
C ALA A 70 -23.58 13.90 -2.54
N SER A 71 -23.22 13.08 -1.54
CA SER A 71 -22.99 13.54 -0.16
C SER A 71 -21.75 14.43 0.00
N ASN A 72 -20.84 14.45 -0.98
CA ASN A 72 -19.52 15.05 -0.85
C ASN A 72 -19.31 16.42 -1.52
N ARG A 73 -20.31 17.08 -2.14
CA ARG A 73 -20.44 18.56 -2.32
C ARG A 73 -21.37 18.97 -3.49
N PRO A 74 -22.20 20.03 -3.33
CA PRO A 74 -22.94 20.68 -4.43
C PRO A 74 -22.05 21.15 -5.59
N THR A 75 -20.78 21.46 -5.31
CA THR A 75 -19.81 22.01 -6.26
C THR A 75 -19.28 20.99 -7.27
N VAL A 76 -19.47 19.68 -7.06
CA VAL A 76 -18.98 18.64 -7.99
C VAL A 76 -19.63 18.76 -9.37
N ARG A 77 -20.89 19.22 -9.44
CA ARG A 77 -21.63 19.37 -10.71
C ARG A 77 -20.91 20.29 -11.69
N ASN A 78 -20.28 21.37 -11.19
CA ASN A 78 -19.66 22.43 -12.00
C ASN A 78 -18.14 22.26 -12.18
N ILE A 79 -17.57 21.13 -11.74
CA ILE A 79 -16.14 20.87 -11.87
C ILE A 79 -15.85 20.13 -13.18
N GLY A 80 -14.85 20.61 -13.92
CA GLY A 80 -14.37 19.98 -15.16
C GLY A 80 -13.87 18.54 -14.96
N THR A 81 -13.96 17.74 -16.02
CA THR A 81 -13.64 16.30 -16.04
C THR A 81 -12.24 15.98 -15.52
N LYS A 82 -11.23 16.80 -15.85
CA LYS A 82 -9.84 16.63 -15.38
C LYS A 82 -9.72 16.66 -13.86
N ARG A 83 -10.41 17.58 -13.18
CA ARG A 83 -10.35 17.70 -11.72
C ARG A 83 -11.14 16.58 -11.03
N LYS A 84 -12.27 16.16 -11.59
CA LYS A 84 -13.01 14.94 -11.14
C LYS A 84 -12.13 13.70 -11.20
N HIS A 85 -11.39 13.53 -12.30
CA HIS A 85 -10.46 12.41 -12.45
C HIS A 85 -9.33 12.45 -11.42
N ARG A 86 -8.72 13.61 -11.17
CA ARG A 86 -7.70 13.76 -10.11
C ARG A 86 -8.23 13.38 -8.73
N TRP A 87 -9.47 13.74 -8.40
CA TRP A 87 -10.07 13.39 -7.11
C TRP A 87 -10.30 11.90 -6.96
N ARG A 88 -10.83 11.25 -8.00
CA ARG A 88 -11.00 9.79 -8.03
C ARG A 88 -9.66 9.07 -7.85
N LEU A 89 -8.62 9.51 -8.55
CA LEU A 89 -7.28 8.95 -8.42
C LEU A 89 -6.72 9.14 -7.01
N ALA A 90 -6.83 10.34 -6.44
CA ALA A 90 -6.36 10.60 -5.08
C ALA A 90 -7.08 9.73 -4.04
N ALA A 91 -8.40 9.56 -4.17
CA ALA A 91 -9.18 8.68 -3.30
C ALA A 91 -8.78 7.20 -3.44
N SER A 92 -8.59 6.75 -4.68
CA SER A 92 -8.11 5.41 -4.99
C SER A 92 -6.73 5.14 -4.38
N LEU A 93 -5.78 6.06 -4.55
CA LEU A 93 -4.43 5.95 -3.99
C LEU A 93 -4.43 5.96 -2.46
N LYS A 94 -5.26 6.82 -1.83
CA LYS A 94 -5.43 6.82 -0.37
C LYS A 94 -6.01 5.50 0.15
N ALA A 95 -6.85 4.86 -0.64
CA ALA A 95 -7.44 3.56 -0.34
C ALA A 95 -6.57 2.38 -0.78
N ALA A 96 -5.36 2.61 -1.31
CA ALA A 96 -4.46 1.52 -1.69
C ALA A 96 -4.12 0.63 -0.48
N PRO A 97 -3.81 -0.66 -0.70
CA PRO A 97 -3.41 -1.57 0.38
C PRO A 97 -2.14 -1.08 1.08
N SER A 98 -2.09 -1.23 2.39
CA SER A 98 -0.97 -0.82 3.23
C SER A 98 0.01 -1.98 3.41
N TRP A 99 1.21 -1.85 2.86
CA TRP A 99 2.28 -2.82 3.10
C TRP A 99 2.70 -2.84 4.59
N ARG A 100 2.58 -1.72 5.31
CA ARG A 100 2.92 -1.63 6.75
C ARG A 100 1.97 -2.47 7.60
N GLU A 101 0.68 -2.45 7.27
CA GLU A 101 -0.33 -3.26 7.96
C GLU A 101 -0.12 -4.75 7.67
N GLY A 102 0.17 -5.09 6.41
CA GLY A 102 0.52 -6.46 6.02
C GLY A 102 1.79 -6.98 6.72
N ALA A 103 2.88 -6.20 6.68
CA ALA A 103 4.14 -6.55 7.35
C ALA A 103 3.98 -6.69 8.87
N ARG A 104 3.16 -5.84 9.50
CA ARG A 104 2.85 -5.93 10.94
C ARG A 104 2.09 -7.20 11.28
N ALA A 105 1.10 -7.59 10.47
CA ALA A 105 0.36 -8.82 10.70
C ALA A 105 1.23 -10.08 10.60
N GLU A 106 2.35 -10.01 9.88
CA GLU A 106 3.31 -11.09 9.75
C GLU A 106 4.54 -10.94 10.67
N GLY A 107 4.56 -9.94 11.57
CA GLY A 107 5.62 -9.79 12.57
C GLY A 107 6.89 -9.08 12.10
N TYR A 108 6.92 -8.50 10.90
CA TYR A 108 8.11 -7.83 10.34
C TYR A 108 8.21 -6.32 10.66
N MET A 109 7.27 -5.79 11.45
CA MET A 109 7.31 -4.42 11.99
C MET A 109 7.66 -4.47 13.48
N PRO A 110 8.50 -3.54 13.98
CA PRO A 110 8.69 -3.42 15.41
C PRO A 110 7.34 -3.10 16.06
N LEU A 111 7.05 -3.80 17.16
CA LEU A 111 6.05 -3.33 18.11
C LEU A 111 6.48 -1.93 18.54
N SER A 112 5.54 -0.99 18.55
CA SER A 112 5.80 0.38 19.01
C SER A 112 6.59 0.34 20.33
N PRO A 113 7.63 1.17 20.53
CA PRO A 113 8.48 1.13 21.73
C PRO A 113 7.72 1.30 23.06
N SER A 114 6.44 1.69 23.01
CA SER A 114 5.53 1.76 24.16
C SER A 114 5.13 0.39 24.74
N ALA A 115 5.40 -0.73 24.07
CA ALA A 115 4.99 -2.07 24.54
C ALA A 115 6.08 -2.82 25.33
N ALA A 116 7.26 -2.22 25.52
CA ALA A 116 8.40 -2.82 26.23
C ALA A 116 8.71 -2.13 27.57
N ALA A 117 7.80 -1.26 28.03
CA ALA A 117 7.92 -0.56 29.30
C ALA A 117 6.62 -0.75 30.09
N ASP A 118 6.42 -1.95 30.62
CA ASP A 118 5.60 -2.27 31.79
C ASP A 118 6.13 -3.56 32.44
#